data_AF-A0AAU8H118-F1
#
_entry.id   AF-A0AAU8H118-F1
#
_cell.length_a   1.000
_cell.length_b   1.000
_cell.length_c   1.000
_cell.angle_alpha   90.00
_cell.angle_beta   90.00
_cell.angle_gamma   90.00
#
_symmetry.space_group_name_H-M   'P 1'
#
loop_
_entity.id
_entity.type
_entity.pdbx_description
1 polymer ?
#
loop_
_entity_poly.entity_id
_entity_poly.type
_entity_poly.pdbx_seq_one_letter_code
_entity_poly.pdbx_strand_id
1 'polypeptide(L)'
;MCIALIGGMDRLERHYFEEAKKMNVTLKVFTKLEKNLEKKMGKVDGVIVFTNKVSHELKAILKKMNMQCPCLMCHSCGISSLRKCIESLQKQQFPPLADKTT
;
A
#
# COMPACT_ATOMS: atom_id res chain seq x y z
N MET A 1 9.05 -0.51 11.49
CA MET A 1 8.48 -1.16 10.29
C MET A 1 8.35 -0.13 9.18
N CYS A 2 8.66 -0.50 7.94
CA CYS A 2 8.62 0.34 6.75
C CYS A 2 7.57 -0.23 5.77
N ILE A 3 6.54 0.55 5.42
CA ILE A 3 5.48 0.13 4.50
C ILE A 3 5.48 1.02 3.26
N ALA A 4 5.36 0.41 2.08
CA ALA A 4 5.04 1.14 0.86
C ALA A 4 3.53 1.21 0.64
N LEU A 5 3.01 2.42 0.42
CA LEU A 5 1.65 2.67 -0.06
C LEU A 5 1.70 3.03 -1.54
N ILE A 6 1.00 2.28 -2.37
CA ILE A 6 0.96 2.46 -3.82
C ILE A 6 -0.45 2.86 -4.24
N GLY A 7 -0.57 3.94 -5.00
CA GLY A 7 -1.82 4.64 -5.28
C GLY A 7 -2.24 5.55 -4.12
N GLY A 8 -3.54 5.85 -4.05
CA GLY A 8 -4.13 6.75 -3.05
C GLY A 8 -4.49 8.11 -3.61
N MET A 9 -4.86 9.03 -2.73
CA MET A 9 -5.21 10.40 -3.11
C MET A 9 -4.08 11.35 -2.69
N ASP A 10 -3.52 12.10 -3.64
CA ASP A 10 -2.46 13.10 -3.37
C ASP A 10 -2.85 14.06 -2.23
N ARG A 11 -4.12 14.52 -2.22
CA ARG A 11 -4.66 15.39 -1.16
C ARG A 11 -4.63 14.79 0.25
N LEU A 12 -4.54 13.46 0.37
CA LEU A 12 -4.47 12.76 1.65
C LEU A 12 -3.05 12.32 2.00
N GLU A 13 -2.05 12.59 1.17
CA GLU A 13 -0.67 12.14 1.37
C GLU A 13 -0.15 12.51 2.76
N ARG A 14 -0.28 13.78 3.17
CA ARG A 14 0.10 14.24 4.51
C ARG A 14 -0.62 13.45 5.61
N HIS A 15 -1.92 13.22 5.45
CA HIS A 15 -2.72 12.47 6.42
C HIS A 15 -2.34 10.98 6.47
N TYR A 16 -1.94 10.38 5.36
CA TYR A 16 -1.40 9.02 5.35
C TYR A 16 -0.11 8.93 6.17
N PHE A 17 0.80 9.88 5.99
CA PHE A 17 2.03 9.95 6.78
C PHE A 17 1.76 10.16 8.27
N GLU A 18 0.89 11.11 8.62
CA GLU A 18 0.49 11.38 10.01
C GLU A 18 -0.13 10.14 10.66
N GLU A 19 -1.00 9.42 9.94
CA GLU A 19 -1.65 8.23 10.46
C GLU A 19 -0.68 7.07 10.64
N ALA A 20 0.19 6.82 9.66
CA ALA A 20 1.22 5.78 9.78
C ALA A 20 2.21 6.08 10.91
N LYS A 21 2.56 7.35 11.12
CA LYS A 21 3.42 7.78 12.23
C LYS A 21 2.80 7.47 13.60
N LYS A 22 1.50 7.69 13.77
CA LYS A 22 0.78 7.31 15.02
C LYS A 22 0.86 5.80 15.31
N MET A 23 1.02 4.99 14.26
CA MET A 23 1.15 3.54 14.34
C MET A 23 2.61 3.04 14.39
N ASN A 24 3.58 3.94 14.57
CA ASN A 24 5.02 3.65 14.56
C ASN A 24 5.50 2.99 13.24
N VAL A 25 4.91 3.41 12.12
CA VAL A 25 5.26 2.95 10.76
C VAL A 25 5.89 4.08 9.96
N THR A 26 7.05 3.80 9.36
CA THR A 26 7.58 4.64 8.30
C THR A 26 6.83 4.31 7.02
N LEU A 27 6.07 5.27 6.49
CA LEU A 27 5.35 5.11 5.24
C LEU A 27 6.18 5.64 4.07
N LYS A 28 6.14 4.96 2.92
CA LYS A 28 6.62 5.46 1.63
C LYS A 28 5.43 5.52 0.68
N VAL A 29 5.07 6.69 0.18
CA VAL A 29 3.87 6.88 -0.65
C VAL A 29 4.26 7.02 -2.12
N PHE A 30 3.58 6.26 -2.98
CA PHE A 30 3.77 6.24 -4.43
C PHE A 30 2.40 6.37 -5.11
N THR A 31 1.87 7.58 -5.17
CA THR A 31 0.56 7.86 -5.80
C THR A 31 0.62 7.96 -7.32
N LYS A 32 1.82 8.16 -7.89
CA LYS A 32 2.06 8.35 -9.32
C LYS A 32 2.93 7.24 -9.90
N LEU A 33 2.89 7.11 -11.23
CA LEU A 33 3.78 6.21 -11.96
C LEU A 33 5.22 6.73 -11.87
N GLU A 34 6.07 5.98 -11.20
CA GLU A 34 7.47 6.33 -11.01
C GLU A 34 8.36 5.37 -11.82
N LYS A 35 9.26 5.91 -12.64
CA LYS A 35 10.31 5.11 -13.28
C LYS A 35 11.16 4.48 -12.18
N ASN A 36 11.43 3.17 -12.29
CA ASN A 36 12.16 2.39 -11.30
C ASN A 36 11.47 2.35 -9.92
N LEU A 37 10.14 2.20 -9.90
CA LEU A 37 9.34 2.06 -8.67
C LEU A 37 9.97 1.09 -7.66
N GLU A 38 10.43 -0.07 -8.13
CA GLU A 38 11.10 -1.08 -7.29
C GLU A 38 12.34 -0.53 -6.57
N LYS A 39 13.22 0.15 -7.31
CA LYS A 39 14.43 0.74 -6.76
C LYS A 39 14.11 1.84 -5.75
N LYS A 40 13.10 2.68 -6.01
CA LYS A 40 12.67 3.76 -5.11
C LYS A 40 11.97 3.24 -3.87
N MET A 41 11.15 2.20 -4.01
CA MET A 41 10.54 1.50 -2.89
C MET A 41 11.62 0.94 -1.98
N GLY A 42 12.67 0.34 -2.57
CA GLY A 42 13.77 -0.27 -1.83
C GLY A 42 13.27 -1.37 -0.90
N LYS A 43 13.99 -1.60 0.21
CA LYS A 43 13.55 -2.55 1.22
C LYS A 43 12.35 -2.00 2.00
N VAL A 44 11.28 -2.78 2.05
CA VAL A 44 10.06 -2.56 2.83
C VAL A 44 9.62 -3.86 3.48
N ASP A 45 8.93 -3.74 4.61
CA ASP A 45 8.40 -4.86 5.39
C ASP A 45 6.97 -5.25 4.95
N GLY A 46 6.31 -4.40 4.15
CA GLY A 46 5.00 -4.68 3.57
C GLY A 46 4.59 -3.66 2.51
N VAL A 47 3.64 -4.04 1.67
CA VAL A 47 3.09 -3.20 0.60
C VAL A 47 1.58 -3.12 0.74
N ILE A 48 1.03 -1.91 0.60
CA ILE A 48 -0.41 -1.64 0.51
C ILE A 48 -0.68 -1.03 -0.86
N VAL A 49 -1.62 -1.60 -1.61
CA VAL A 49 -2.02 -1.13 -2.94
C VAL A 49 -3.46 -0.66 -2.89
N PHE A 50 -3.69 0.64 -3.11
CA PHE A 50 -5.02 1.19 -3.29
C PHE A 50 -5.49 1.01 -4.74
N THR A 51 -6.20 -0.09 -5.00
CA THR A 51 -6.46 -0.62 -6.35
C THR A 51 -7.34 0.28 -7.24
N ASN A 52 -8.20 1.09 -6.63
CA ASN A 52 -9.06 2.06 -7.33
C ASN A 52 -8.28 3.33 -7.73
N LYS A 53 -7.03 3.47 -7.27
CA LYS A 53 -6.17 4.64 -7.49
C LYS A 53 -4.82 4.26 -8.09
N VAL A 54 -4.77 3.15 -8.82
CA VAL A 54 -3.59 2.73 -9.60
C VAL A 54 -3.99 2.56 -11.06
N SER A 55 -3.20 3.15 -11.97
CA SER A 55 -3.40 3.03 -13.42
C SER A 55 -3.19 1.59 -13.89
N HIS A 56 -3.65 1.28 -15.10
CA HIS A 56 -3.43 -0.04 -15.71
C HIS A 56 -1.94 -0.37 -15.82
N GLU A 57 -1.11 0.63 -16.16
CA GLU A 57 0.35 0.49 -16.25
C GLU A 57 0.96 0.15 -14.89
N LEU A 58 0.55 0.86 -13.83
CA LEU A 58 1.04 0.61 -12.48
C LEU A 58 0.63 -0.79 -12.00
N LYS A 59 -0.59 -1.24 -12.29
CA LYS A 59 -1.02 -2.63 -12.03
C LYS A 59 -0.14 -3.66 -12.75
N ALA A 60 0.24 -3.39 -14.00
CA ALA A 60 1.12 -4.28 -14.76
C ALA A 60 2.54 -4.34 -14.17
N ILE A 61 3.07 -3.22 -13.68
CA ILE A 61 4.36 -3.18 -12.96
C ILE A 61 4.27 -3.99 -11.67
N LEU A 62 3.23 -3.77 -10.85
CA LEU A 62 3.05 -4.49 -9.58
C LEU A 62 2.95 -6.00 -9.77
N LYS A 63 2.30 -6.47 -10.85
CA LYS A 63 2.23 -7.91 -11.20
C LYS A 63 3.58 -8.53 -11.55
N LYS A 64 4.51 -7.73 -12.10
CA LYS A 64 5.86 -8.18 -12.49
C LYS A 64 6.87 -8.05 -11.37
N MET A 65 6.55 -7.25 -10.35
CA MET A 65 7.44 -6.94 -9.26
C MET A 65 7.55 -8.14 -8.30
N ASN A 66 8.77 -8.59 -8.02
CA ASN A 66 9.01 -9.74 -7.15
C ASN A 66 9.01 -9.31 -5.67
N MET A 67 7.83 -9.12 -5.11
CA MET A 67 7.68 -8.69 -3.71
C MET A 67 7.90 -9.86 -2.74
N GLN A 68 8.99 -9.81 -1.98
CA GLN A 68 9.31 -10.80 -0.92
C GLN A 68 8.66 -10.46 0.43
N CYS A 69 7.71 -9.53 0.46
CA CYS A 69 7.03 -9.09 1.67
C CYS A 69 5.50 -9.13 1.46
N PRO A 70 4.72 -9.13 2.55
CA PRO A 70 3.28 -9.20 2.43
C PRO A 70 2.69 -8.01 1.68
N CYS A 71 1.74 -8.29 0.79
CA CYS A 71 1.08 -7.30 -0.05
C CYS A 71 -0.43 -7.33 0.19
N LEU A 72 -1.01 -6.18 0.58
CA LEU A 72 -2.45 -6.00 0.77
C LEU A 72 -3.04 -5.13 -0.33
N MET A 73 -4.11 -5.61 -0.95
CA MET A 73 -4.87 -4.85 -1.95
C MET A 73 -6.15 -4.33 -1.32
N CYS A 74 -6.40 -3.02 -1.40
CA CYS A 74 -7.61 -2.40 -0.87
C CYS A 74 -8.24 -1.49 -1.93
N HIS A 75 -9.54 -1.63 -2.17
CA HIS A 75 -10.24 -0.77 -3.13
C HIS A 75 -10.46 0.65 -2.57
N SER A 76 -10.75 0.73 -1.27
CA SER A 76 -10.96 1.99 -0.56
C SER A 76 -9.61 2.65 -0.21
N CYS A 77 -9.52 3.96 -0.40
CA CYS A 77 -8.26 4.71 -0.26
C CYS A 77 -8.31 5.78 0.84
N GLY A 78 -9.21 5.64 1.83
CA GLY A 78 -9.30 6.58 2.95
C GLY A 78 -8.25 6.33 4.04
N ILE A 79 -8.17 7.25 5.01
CA ILE A 79 -7.31 7.10 6.21
C ILE A 79 -7.71 5.87 7.04
N SER A 80 -9.02 5.63 7.17
CA SER A 80 -9.55 4.45 7.87
C SER A 80 -9.14 3.14 7.19
N SER A 81 -9.12 3.11 5.86
CA SER A 81 -8.63 1.96 5.08
C SER A 81 -7.14 1.75 5.28
N LEU A 82 -6.33 2.81 5.23
CA LEU A 82 -4.90 2.74 5.50
C LEU A 82 -4.63 2.14 6.88
N ARG A 83 -5.29 2.67 7.92
CA ARG A 83 -5.15 2.20 9.31
C ARG A 83 -5.39 0.69 9.41
N LYS A 84 -6.53 0.21 8.86
CA LYS A 84 -6.87 -1.22 8.86
C LYS A 84 -5.80 -2.07 8.17
N CYS A 85 -5.29 -1.63 7.02
CA CYS A 85 -4.24 -2.35 6.32
C CYS A 85 -2.92 -2.41 7.13
N ILE A 86 -2.52 -1.31 7.77
CA ILE A 86 -1.34 -1.29 8.63
C ILE A 86 -1.51 -2.24 9.82
N GLU A 87 -2.68 -2.22 10.48
CA GLU A 87 -2.97 -3.14 11.58
C GLU A 87 -2.89 -4.60 11.15
N SER A 88 -3.44 -4.95 9.99
CA SER A 88 -3.36 -6.32 9.44
C SER A 88 -1.92 -6.75 9.18
N LEU A 89 -1.08 -5.86 8.62
CA LEU A 89 0.35 -6.14 8.41
C LEU A 89 1.10 -6.33 9.73
N GLN A 90 0.85 -5.50 10.74
CA GLN A 90 1.49 -5.61 12.05
C GLN A 90 1.11 -6.89 12.78
N LYS A 91 -0.16 -7.31 12.67
CA LYS A 91 -0.68 -8.52 13.34
C LYS A 91 -0.29 -9.82 12.64
N GLN A 92 0.33 -9.76 11.45
CA GLN A 92 0.54 -10.92 10.54
C GLN A 92 -0.74 -11.74 10.30
N GLN A 93 -1.90 -11.14 10.53
CA GLN A 93 -3.19 -11.75 10.29
C GLN A 93 -3.66 -11.27 8.92
N PHE A 94 -3.34 -12.08 7.91
CA PHE A 94 -3.93 -11.94 6.60
C PHE A 94 -5.34 -12.52 6.69
N PRO A 95 -6.41 -11.71 6.57
CA PRO A 95 -7.71 -12.31 6.30
C PRO A 95 -7.57 -13.11 4.99
N PRO A 96 -8.20 -14.29 4.88
CA PRO A 96 -8.28 -15.00 3.60
C PRO A 96 -8.76 -14.01 2.55
N LEU A 97 -8.12 -14.06 1.37
CA LEU A 97 -8.41 -13.22 0.22
C LEU A 97 -9.93 -13.13 0.09
N ALA A 98 -10.52 -11.97 0.42
CA ALA A 98 -11.96 -11.83 0.39
C ALA A 98 -12.43 -12.14 -1.03
N ASP A 99 -13.21 -13.22 -1.12
CA ASP A 99 -13.84 -13.70 -2.32
C ASP A 99 -14.56 -12.53 -3.00
N LYS A 100 -14.30 -12.34 -4.29
CA LYS A 100 -15.00 -11.35 -5.08
C LYS A 100 -16.42 -11.86 -5.30
N THR A 101 -17.32 -11.52 -4.41
CA THR A 101 -18.76 -11.72 -4.62
C THR A 101 -19.54 -10.52 -4.09
N THR A 102 -19.63 -9.48 -4.91
CA THR A 102 -20.86 -8.80 -5.36
C THR A 102 -20.47 -7.69 -6.34
#